data_AF-A0A972E550-F1
#
_entry.id   AF-A0A972E550-F1
#
_cell.length_a   1.000
_cell.length_b   1.000
_cell.length_c   1.000
_cell.angle_alpha   90.00
_cell.angle_beta   90.00
_cell.angle_gamma   90.00
#
_symmetry.space_group_name_H-M   'P 1'
#
loop_
_entity.id
_entity.type
_entity.pdbx_description
1 polymer ?
#
loop_
_entity_poly.entity_id
_entity_poly.type
_entity_poly.pdbx_seq_one_letter_code
_entity_poly.pdbx_strand_id
1 'polypeptide(L)'
;MEEVIQTVNVTDIYSFFQLLLTYWYIALPFSVALLFASRWFPKVLIAALGFVGGMFFLMPLLKTIPAVNDLLAGNPSLDLPIAILVGVICAVVILGLFKFVFFLGGLLIGFFIGVWIWNVANPWIIDQIRTQTPGFDMPQWIVWVFAGVFAIFIGIFAIVSHEKTVSFLSILSGALILDFYLLHFLGNFNADLFGTITKPSGAEEIPALTTIGLLVFVAALLILMFIGYRFSYSHWGRRKEEK
;
A
#
# COMPACT_ATOMS: atom_id res chain seq x y z
N MET A 1 43.90 5.39 6.08
CA MET A 1 42.70 4.54 5.88
C MET A 1 41.53 5.49 5.89
N GLU A 2 41.09 5.93 4.71
CA GLU A 2 39.85 6.70 4.56
C GLU A 2 38.71 5.68 4.44
N GLU A 3 37.74 5.77 5.35
CA GLU A 3 36.43 5.14 5.15
C GLU A 3 35.75 5.85 3.98
N VAL A 4 35.75 5.20 2.82
CA VAL A 4 34.90 5.59 1.70
C VAL A 4 33.49 5.22 2.08
N ILE A 5 32.78 6.18 2.68
CA ILE A 5 31.33 6.16 2.81
C ILE A 5 30.77 6.11 1.39
N GLN A 6 30.40 4.91 0.93
CA GLN A 6 29.64 4.77 -0.31
C GLN A 6 28.27 5.38 -0.10
N THR A 7 28.09 6.57 -0.67
CA THR A 7 26.81 7.23 -0.85
C THR A 7 25.95 6.36 -1.77
N VAL A 8 25.01 5.63 -1.18
CA VAL A 8 24.02 4.85 -1.92
C VAL A 8 23.17 5.81 -2.74
N ASN A 9 23.44 5.87 -4.03
CA ASN A 9 22.67 6.65 -5.00
C ASN A 9 21.36 5.87 -5.29
N VAL A 10 20.23 6.39 -4.80
CA VAL A 10 18.94 5.68 -4.67
C VAL A 10 18.14 5.67 -6.00
N THR A 11 18.75 5.31 -7.13
CA THR A 11 18.05 5.28 -8.44
C THR A 11 18.04 3.95 -9.17
N ASP A 12 18.72 2.92 -8.67
CA ASP A 12 18.76 1.63 -9.36
C ASP A 12 17.79 0.63 -8.73
N ILE A 13 16.80 0.17 -9.48
CA ILE A 13 15.94 -1.00 -9.17
C ILE A 13 16.77 -2.21 -8.69
N TYR A 14 18.02 -2.32 -9.17
CA TYR A 14 19.00 -3.31 -8.72
C TYR A 14 19.34 -3.22 -7.22
N SER A 15 19.45 -2.00 -6.67
CA SER A 15 19.74 -1.79 -5.24
C SER A 15 18.61 -2.30 -4.36
N PHE A 16 17.36 -2.15 -4.80
CA PHE A 16 16.18 -2.67 -4.12
C PHE A 16 16.18 -4.22 -4.12
N PHE A 17 16.50 -4.85 -5.25
CA PHE A 17 16.61 -6.30 -5.34
C PHE A 17 17.75 -6.86 -4.47
N GLN A 18 18.90 -6.18 -4.44
CA GLN A 18 20.02 -6.53 -3.55
C GLN A 18 19.63 -6.43 -2.07
N LEU A 19 18.84 -5.42 -1.70
CA LEU A 19 18.34 -5.26 -0.34
C LEU A 19 17.37 -6.39 0.05
N LEU A 20 16.48 -6.80 -0.87
CA LEU A 20 15.63 -7.97 -0.69
C LEU A 20 16.46 -9.25 -0.43
N LEU A 21 17.49 -9.50 -1.23
CA LEU A 21 18.36 -10.69 -1.04
C LEU A 21 19.13 -10.62 0.28
N THR A 22 19.70 -9.46 0.61
CA THR A 22 20.45 -9.25 1.86
C THR A 22 19.60 -9.51 3.10
N TYR A 23 18.34 -9.04 3.09
CA TYR A 23 17.40 -9.18 4.20
C TYR A 23 16.37 -10.29 3.97
N TRP A 24 16.74 -11.37 3.28
CA TRP A 24 15.83 -12.47 2.94
C TRP A 24 15.11 -13.08 4.17
N TYR A 25 15.79 -13.14 5.31
CA TYR A 25 15.26 -13.68 6.57
C TYR A 25 14.13 -12.82 7.17
N ILE A 26 14.01 -11.55 6.77
CA ILE A 26 12.88 -10.67 7.14
C ILE A 26 11.86 -10.65 6.00
N ALA A 27 12.32 -10.42 4.77
CA ALA A 27 11.45 -10.20 3.63
C ALA A 27 10.64 -11.43 3.24
N LEU A 28 11.16 -12.64 3.41
CA LEU A 28 10.45 -13.88 3.06
C LEU A 28 9.33 -14.21 4.06
N PRO A 29 9.54 -14.21 5.40
CA PRO A 29 8.42 -14.34 6.34
C PRO A 29 7.38 -13.22 6.17
N PHE A 30 7.83 -12.00 5.87
CA PHE A 30 6.96 -10.85 5.65
C PHE A 30 6.09 -11.00 4.40
N SER A 31 6.64 -11.50 3.29
CA SER A 31 5.89 -11.72 2.06
C SER A 31 4.87 -12.85 2.21
N VAL A 32 5.22 -13.92 2.92
CA VAL A 32 4.28 -14.99 3.32
C VAL A 32 3.16 -14.43 4.20
N ALA A 33 3.49 -13.61 5.20
CA ALA A 33 2.48 -12.96 6.05
C ALA A 33 1.57 -12.01 5.27
N LEU A 34 2.12 -11.22 4.35
CA LEU A 34 1.35 -10.36 3.45
C LEU A 34 0.41 -11.16 2.54
N LEU A 35 0.85 -12.33 2.06
CA LEU A 35 0.06 -13.18 1.17
C LEU A 35 -1.10 -13.88 1.91
N PHE A 36 -0.83 -14.50 3.06
CA PHE A 36 -1.80 -15.34 3.77
C PHE A 36 -2.57 -14.63 4.88
N ALA A 37 -1.97 -13.63 5.54
CA ALA A 37 -2.59 -12.84 6.61
C ALA A 37 -3.03 -11.45 6.13
N SER A 38 -3.28 -11.29 4.82
CA SER A 38 -3.52 -10.03 4.12
C SER A 38 -4.64 -9.14 4.70
N ARG A 39 -5.59 -9.70 5.44
CA ARG A 39 -6.69 -8.93 6.05
C ARG A 39 -6.32 -8.24 7.36
N TRP A 40 -5.41 -8.84 8.14
CA TRP A 40 -5.03 -8.37 9.47
C TRP A 40 -3.64 -7.75 9.46
N PHE A 41 -2.70 -8.35 8.74
CA PHE A 41 -1.30 -7.96 8.75
C PHE A 41 -1.06 -6.50 8.37
N PRO A 42 -1.73 -5.92 7.35
CA PRO A 42 -1.58 -4.48 7.07
C PRO A 42 -2.05 -3.59 8.22
N LYS A 43 -3.11 -3.97 8.95
CA LYS A 43 -3.57 -3.21 10.12
C LYS A 43 -2.56 -3.28 11.25
N VAL A 44 -1.97 -4.47 11.48
CA VAL A 44 -0.91 -4.65 12.48
C VAL A 44 0.32 -3.82 12.10
N LEU A 45 0.70 -3.78 10.82
CA LEU A 45 1.83 -2.97 10.36
C LEU A 45 1.60 -1.49 10.55
N ILE A 46 0.43 -0.98 10.16
CA ILE A 46 0.09 0.44 10.34
C ILE A 46 0.07 0.81 11.83
N ALA A 47 -0.46 -0.08 12.67
CA ALA A 47 -0.45 0.11 14.13
C ALA A 47 0.98 0.10 14.69
N ALA A 48 1.82 -0.84 14.27
CA ALA A 48 3.21 -0.94 14.71
C ALA A 48 4.03 0.27 14.27
N LEU A 49 3.87 0.72 13.02
CA LEU A 49 4.48 1.94 12.52
C LEU A 49 4.01 3.17 13.30
N GLY A 50 2.72 3.25 13.61
CA GLY A 50 2.19 4.32 14.45
C GLY A 50 2.71 4.29 15.88
N PHE A 51 2.88 3.10 16.45
CA PHE A 51 3.46 2.91 17.78
C PHE A 51 4.92 3.33 17.83
N VAL A 52 5.74 2.84 16.90
CA VAL A 52 7.16 3.20 16.78
C VAL A 52 7.30 4.70 16.50
N GLY A 53 6.48 5.25 15.60
CA GLY A 53 6.42 6.68 15.31
C GLY A 53 6.10 7.51 16.56
N GLY A 54 5.09 7.11 17.33
CA GLY A 54 4.73 7.78 18.58
C GLY A 54 5.84 7.73 19.62
N MET A 55 6.49 6.58 19.78
CA MET A 55 7.53 6.39 20.79
C MET A 55 8.85 7.11 20.44
N PHE A 56 9.28 7.06 19.18
CA PHE A 56 10.60 7.57 18.79
C PHE A 56 10.57 8.97 18.17
N PHE A 57 9.44 9.43 17.61
CA PHE A 57 9.34 10.78 17.04
C PHE A 57 8.47 11.70 17.89
N LEU A 58 7.27 11.24 18.30
CA LEU A 58 6.33 12.11 19.02
C LEU A 58 6.77 12.32 20.48
N MET A 59 7.28 11.30 21.16
CA MET A 59 7.73 11.43 22.55
C MET A 59 8.89 12.42 22.73
N PRO A 60 9.97 12.40 21.92
CA PRO A 60 11.00 13.45 22.00
C PRO A 60 10.44 14.84 21.75
N LEU A 61 9.47 14.97 20.84
CA LEU A 61 8.81 16.24 20.57
C LEU A 61 7.99 16.71 21.78
N LEU A 62 7.27 15.82 22.45
CA LEU A 62 6.55 16.12 23.69
C LEU A 62 7.50 16.53 24.83
N LYS A 63 8.70 15.94 24.90
CA LYS A 63 9.75 16.32 25.87
C LYS A 63 10.27 17.75 25.68
N THR A 64 10.02 18.40 24.53
CA THR A 64 10.36 19.82 24.34
C THR A 64 9.42 20.76 25.11
N ILE A 65 8.24 20.27 25.53
CA ILE A 65 7.27 21.04 26.30
C ILE A 65 7.71 21.09 27.76
N PRO A 66 7.86 22.29 28.37
CA PRO A 66 8.37 22.45 29.73
C PRO A 66 7.61 21.59 30.76
N ALA A 67 6.28 21.58 30.69
CA ALA A 67 5.44 20.82 31.59
C ALA A 67 5.66 19.30 31.53
N VAL A 68 5.98 18.75 30.35
CA VAL A 68 6.24 17.32 30.17
C VAL A 68 7.66 17.00 30.63
N ASN A 69 8.62 17.86 30.31
CA ASN A 69 10.02 17.70 30.71
C ASN A 69 10.18 17.75 32.24
N ASP A 70 9.53 18.70 32.91
CA ASP A 70 9.59 18.85 34.36
C ASP A 70 8.96 17.64 35.08
N LEU A 71 7.88 17.08 34.53
CA LEU A 71 7.20 15.89 35.07
C LEU A 71 8.06 14.62 34.93
N LEU A 72 8.78 14.49 33.81
CA LEU A 72 9.71 13.39 33.56
C LEU A 72 11.03 13.54 34.33
N ALA A 73 11.52 14.76 34.50
CA ALA A 73 12.69 15.05 35.33
C ALA A 73 12.42 14.77 36.82
N GLY A 74 11.20 15.06 37.29
CA GLY A 74 10.76 14.73 38.65
C GLY A 74 10.48 13.23 38.88
N ASN A 75 10.19 12.47 37.82
CA ASN A 75 9.87 11.03 37.89
C ASN A 75 10.44 10.26 36.69
N PRO A 76 11.75 9.95 36.68
CA PRO A 76 12.40 9.30 35.53
C PRO A 76 11.87 7.89 35.25
N SER A 77 11.29 7.20 36.25
CA SER A 77 10.62 5.90 36.06
C SER A 77 9.35 5.97 35.20
N LEU A 78 8.77 7.15 35.02
CA LEU A 78 7.56 7.35 34.20
C LEU A 78 7.87 7.56 32.70
N ASP A 79 9.14 7.72 32.32
CA ASP A 79 9.51 8.01 30.93
C ASP A 79 9.11 6.88 29.97
N LEU A 80 9.46 5.64 30.30
CA LEU A 80 9.10 4.48 29.48
C LEU A 80 7.58 4.23 29.45
N PRO A 81 6.85 4.19 30.58
CA PRO A 81 5.39 4.06 30.58
C PRO A 81 4.66 5.13 29.75
N ILE A 82 5.07 6.41 29.87
CA ILE A 82 4.46 7.50 29.11
C ILE A 82 4.78 7.36 27.62
N ALA A 83 6.02 7.03 27.27
CA ALA A 83 6.41 6.79 25.87
C ALA A 83 5.60 5.66 25.23
N ILE A 84 5.35 4.56 25.97
CA ILE A 84 4.48 3.46 25.54
C ILE A 84 3.06 3.96 25.32
N LEU A 85 2.50 4.73 26.26
CA LEU A 85 1.14 5.24 26.19
C LEU A 85 0.96 6.19 24.99
N VAL A 86 1.92 7.10 24.76
CA VAL A 86 1.99 7.95 23.58
C VAL A 86 2.04 7.11 22.30
N GLY A 87 2.86 6.06 22.27
CA GLY A 87 2.91 5.10 21.16
C GLY A 87 1.55 4.46 20.87
N VAL A 88 0.85 3.97 21.90
CA VAL A 88 -0.48 3.35 21.75
C VAL A 88 -1.50 4.35 21.22
N ILE A 89 -1.54 5.57 21.77
CA ILE A 89 -2.42 6.64 21.27
C ILE A 89 -2.14 6.90 19.78
N CYS A 90 -0.87 7.04 19.42
CA CYS A 90 -0.47 7.33 18.04
C CYS A 90 -0.87 6.19 17.08
N ALA A 91 -0.72 4.92 17.49
CA ALA A 91 -1.17 3.77 16.73
C ALA A 91 -2.69 3.79 16.46
N VAL A 92 -3.50 4.10 17.49
CA VAL A 92 -4.97 4.20 17.34
C VAL A 92 -5.36 5.35 16.41
N VAL A 93 -4.73 6.52 16.57
CA VAL A 93 -4.99 7.70 15.75
C VAL A 93 -4.65 7.43 14.28
N ILE A 94 -3.50 6.83 14.00
CA ILE A 94 -3.07 6.51 12.63
C ILE A 94 -3.98 5.46 11.99
N LEU A 95 -4.42 4.44 12.73
CA LEU A 95 -5.42 3.49 12.24
C LEU A 95 -6.76 4.16 11.90
N GLY A 96 -7.17 5.17 12.67
CA GLY A 96 -8.35 5.98 12.38
C GLY A 96 -8.18 6.82 11.12
N LEU A 97 -7.07 7.55 11.02
CA LEU A 97 -6.70 8.39 9.86
C LEU A 97 -6.57 7.58 8.57
N PHE A 98 -6.12 6.32 8.65
CA PHE A 98 -5.98 5.47 7.48
C PHE A 98 -7.30 5.31 6.70
N LYS A 99 -8.45 5.20 7.39
CA LYS A 99 -9.76 5.15 6.72
C LYS A 99 -10.09 6.44 5.97
N PHE A 100 -9.65 7.58 6.51
CA PHE A 100 -9.86 8.88 5.89
C PHE A 100 -9.07 9.02 4.58
N VAL A 101 -7.89 8.41 4.47
CA VAL A 101 -7.12 8.37 3.22
C VAL A 101 -7.88 7.65 2.10
N PHE A 102 -8.56 6.54 2.40
CA PHE A 102 -9.40 5.86 1.41
C PHE A 102 -10.61 6.68 0.99
N PHE A 103 -11.21 7.42 1.93
CA PHE A 103 -12.28 8.36 1.61
C PHE A 103 -11.80 9.45 0.66
N LEU A 104 -10.66 10.10 0.97
CA LEU A 104 -10.04 11.12 0.12
C LEU A 104 -9.70 10.58 -1.28
N GLY A 105 -9.08 9.40 -1.35
CA GLY A 105 -8.77 8.75 -2.63
C GLY A 105 -10.03 8.44 -3.43
N GLY A 106 -11.07 7.92 -2.79
CA GLY A 106 -12.37 7.67 -3.41
C GLY A 106 -13.07 8.96 -3.86
N LEU A 107 -12.96 10.03 -3.09
CA LEU A 107 -13.51 11.34 -3.43
C LEU A 107 -12.83 11.91 -4.67
N LEU A 108 -11.50 11.87 -4.74
CA LEU A 108 -10.74 12.32 -5.91
C LEU A 108 -11.09 11.50 -7.16
N ILE A 109 -11.02 10.17 -7.07
CA ILE A 109 -11.34 9.28 -8.19
C ILE A 109 -12.80 9.49 -8.63
N GLY A 110 -13.73 9.58 -7.67
CA GLY A 110 -15.14 9.76 -7.95
C GLY A 110 -15.47 11.11 -8.57
N PHE A 111 -14.73 12.16 -8.21
CA PHE A 111 -14.84 13.46 -8.84
C PHE A 111 -14.43 13.41 -10.31
N PHE A 112 -13.28 12.81 -10.64
CA PHE A 112 -12.84 12.65 -12.03
C PHE A 112 -13.81 11.79 -12.85
N ILE A 113 -14.30 10.70 -12.27
CA ILE A 113 -15.32 9.86 -12.91
C ILE A 113 -16.62 10.65 -13.13
N GLY A 114 -17.07 11.42 -12.14
CA GLY A 114 -18.27 12.24 -12.25
C GLY A 114 -18.17 13.30 -13.36
N VAL A 115 -17.02 13.97 -13.47
CA VAL A 115 -16.74 14.90 -14.59
C VAL A 115 -16.76 14.15 -15.93
N TRP A 116 -16.14 12.96 -16.00
CA TRP A 116 -16.10 12.17 -17.22
C TRP A 116 -17.50 11.71 -17.66
N ILE A 117 -18.30 11.16 -16.74
CA ILE A 117 -19.69 10.76 -16.98
C ILE A 117 -20.51 11.97 -17.44
N TRP A 118 -20.35 13.11 -16.79
CA TRP A 118 -21.04 14.33 -17.18
C TRP A 118 -20.68 14.73 -18.61
N ASN A 119 -19.40 14.75 -18.98
CA ASN A 119 -18.97 15.13 -20.33
C ASN A 119 -19.52 14.19 -21.42
N VAL A 120 -19.72 12.90 -21.11
CA VAL A 120 -20.31 11.93 -22.04
C VAL A 120 -21.84 12.07 -22.10
N ALA A 121 -22.50 12.28 -20.97
CA ALA A 121 -23.97 12.32 -20.88
C ALA A 121 -24.56 13.69 -21.24
N ASN A 122 -23.84 14.78 -20.97
CA ASN A 122 -24.31 16.14 -21.15
C ASN A 122 -24.79 16.46 -22.58
N PRO A 123 -24.10 16.03 -23.67
CA PRO A 123 -24.61 16.23 -25.03
C PRO A 123 -25.99 15.60 -25.26
N TRP A 124 -26.22 14.39 -24.73
CA TRP A 124 -27.49 13.68 -24.84
C TRP A 124 -28.60 14.35 -24.02
N ILE A 125 -28.27 14.83 -22.82
CA ILE A 125 -29.20 15.51 -21.93
C ILE A 125 -29.61 16.87 -22.50
N ILE A 126 -28.65 17.65 -23.02
CA ILE A 126 -28.92 18.95 -23.62
C ILE A 126 -29.76 18.81 -24.89
N ASP A 127 -29.50 17.80 -25.72
CA ASP A 127 -30.29 17.55 -26.94
C ASP A 127 -31.77 17.26 -26.60
N GLN A 128 -32.01 16.37 -25.64
CA GLN A 128 -33.36 16.08 -25.13
C GLN A 128 -34.04 17.33 -24.56
N ILE A 129 -33.35 18.14 -23.76
CA ILE A 129 -33.92 19.35 -23.14
C ILE A 129 -34.20 20.43 -24.20
N ARG A 130 -33.33 20.61 -25.20
CA ARG A 130 -33.53 21.59 -26.28
C ARG A 130 -34.71 21.25 -27.18
N THR A 131 -35.07 19.97 -27.34
CA THR A 131 -36.30 19.58 -28.04
C THR A 131 -37.58 20.05 -27.32
N GLN A 132 -37.53 20.20 -25.99
CA GLN A 132 -38.67 20.62 -25.17
C GLN A 132 -38.66 22.12 -24.87
N THR A 133 -37.48 22.73 -24.77
CA THR A 133 -37.30 24.16 -24.45
C THR A 133 -36.18 24.78 -25.30
N PRO A 134 -36.50 25.44 -26.43
CA PRO A 134 -35.51 26.08 -27.29
C PRO A 134 -34.80 27.23 -26.56
N GLY A 135 -33.46 27.22 -26.53
CA GLY A 135 -32.63 28.30 -25.94
C GLY A 135 -32.16 28.06 -24.50
N PHE A 136 -32.39 26.88 -23.93
CA PHE A 136 -31.81 26.53 -22.63
C PHE A 136 -30.32 26.22 -22.77
N ASP A 137 -29.49 27.01 -22.08
CA ASP A 137 -28.06 26.77 -21.91
C ASP A 137 -27.76 26.37 -20.46
N MET A 138 -27.07 25.24 -20.31
CA MET A 138 -26.81 24.63 -19.02
C MET A 138 -25.63 25.33 -18.33
N PRO A 139 -25.80 25.86 -17.11
CA PRO A 139 -24.70 26.52 -16.41
C PRO A 139 -23.50 25.60 -16.14
N GLN A 140 -22.29 26.11 -16.35
CA GLN A 140 -21.04 25.36 -16.20
C GLN A 140 -20.81 24.82 -14.77
N TRP A 141 -21.40 25.44 -13.75
CA TRP A 141 -21.27 25.00 -12.36
C TRP A 141 -21.99 23.67 -12.07
N ILE A 142 -22.95 23.26 -12.90
CA ILE A 142 -23.69 22.01 -12.73
C ILE A 142 -22.75 20.79 -12.83
N VAL A 143 -21.71 20.87 -13.67
CA VAL A 143 -20.69 19.81 -13.81
C VAL A 143 -20.02 19.54 -12.46
N TRP A 144 -19.64 20.60 -11.75
CA TRP A 144 -18.96 20.50 -10.46
C TRP A 144 -19.87 19.98 -9.36
N VAL A 145 -21.14 20.37 -9.37
CA VAL A 145 -22.14 19.84 -8.42
C VAL A 145 -22.39 18.36 -8.67
N PHE A 146 -22.59 17.96 -9.94
CA PHE A 146 -22.77 16.55 -10.31
C PHE A 146 -21.55 15.71 -9.93
N ALA A 147 -20.34 16.19 -10.27
CA ALA A 147 -19.10 15.53 -9.90
C ALA A 147 -18.90 15.46 -8.38
N GLY A 148 -19.26 16.50 -7.64
CA GLY A 148 -19.19 16.53 -6.17
C GLY A 148 -20.11 15.50 -5.52
N VAL A 149 -21.34 15.35 -6.01
CA VAL A 149 -22.27 14.31 -5.53
C VAL A 149 -21.70 12.91 -5.83
N PHE A 150 -21.22 12.67 -7.05
CA PHE A 150 -20.57 11.41 -7.43
C PHE A 150 -19.32 11.10 -6.58
N ALA A 151 -18.51 12.11 -6.30
CA ALA A 151 -17.33 12.02 -5.46
C ALA A 151 -17.68 11.57 -4.04
N ILE A 152 -18.76 12.09 -3.46
CA ILE A 152 -19.23 11.66 -2.13
C ILE A 152 -19.68 10.20 -2.15
N PHE A 153 -20.48 9.80 -3.14
CA PHE A 153 -20.93 8.40 -3.26
C PHE A 153 -19.76 7.43 -3.39
N ILE A 154 -18.80 7.71 -4.26
CA ILE A 154 -17.63 6.87 -4.47
C ILE A 154 -16.69 6.92 -3.27
N GLY A 155 -16.55 8.06 -2.61
CA GLY A 155 -15.81 8.20 -1.35
C GLY A 155 -16.37 7.32 -0.24
N ILE A 156 -17.70 7.32 -0.05
CA ILE A 156 -18.38 6.44 0.91
C ILE A 156 -18.18 4.97 0.52
N PHE A 157 -18.32 4.63 -0.76
CA PHE A 157 -18.10 3.27 -1.24
C PHE A 157 -16.65 2.80 -0.99
N ALA A 158 -15.67 3.69 -1.17
CA ALA A 158 -14.27 3.43 -0.88
C ALA A 158 -14.03 3.14 0.62
N ILE A 159 -14.74 3.83 1.52
CA ILE A 159 -14.73 3.50 2.96
C ILE A 159 -15.31 2.09 3.18
N VAL A 160 -16.34 1.66 2.46
CA VAL A 160 -16.90 0.31 2.67
C VAL A 160 -15.97 -0.76 2.08
N SER A 161 -15.29 -0.47 0.98
CA SER A 161 -14.43 -1.43 0.27
C SER A 161 -12.98 -1.44 0.73
N HIS A 162 -12.52 -0.50 1.57
CA HIS A 162 -11.11 -0.36 1.95
C HIS A 162 -10.46 -1.66 2.43
N GLU A 163 -11.17 -2.47 3.22
CA GLU A 163 -10.63 -3.75 3.71
C GLU A 163 -10.27 -4.71 2.56
N LYS A 164 -11.10 -4.74 1.51
CA LYS A 164 -10.87 -5.59 0.34
C LYS A 164 -9.69 -5.07 -0.48
N THR A 165 -9.63 -3.75 -0.69
CA THR A 165 -8.55 -3.10 -1.44
C THR A 165 -7.21 -3.31 -0.75
N VAL A 166 -7.13 -3.06 0.57
CA VAL A 166 -5.90 -3.25 1.36
C VAL A 166 -5.48 -4.72 1.37
N SER A 167 -6.42 -5.65 1.52
CA SER A 167 -6.14 -7.09 1.46
C SER A 167 -5.63 -7.51 0.08
N PHE A 168 -6.21 -6.97 -1.00
CA PHE A 168 -5.74 -7.23 -2.36
C PHE A 168 -4.33 -6.68 -2.60
N LEU A 169 -4.04 -5.44 -2.20
CA LEU A 169 -2.69 -4.88 -2.31
C LEU A 169 -1.69 -5.71 -1.51
N SER A 170 -2.05 -6.14 -0.30
CA SER A 170 -1.20 -7.00 0.53
C SER A 170 -0.92 -8.35 -0.16
N ILE A 171 -1.93 -8.99 -0.75
CA ILE A 171 -1.76 -10.22 -1.53
C ILE A 171 -0.82 -9.97 -2.71
N LEU A 172 -1.03 -8.89 -3.46
CA LEU A 172 -0.22 -8.52 -4.62
C LEU A 172 1.24 -8.27 -4.22
N SER A 173 1.50 -7.48 -3.17
CA SER A 173 2.84 -7.21 -2.69
C SER A 173 3.54 -8.47 -2.15
N GLY A 174 2.83 -9.31 -1.39
CA GLY A 174 3.35 -10.58 -0.90
C GLY A 174 3.69 -11.54 -2.05
N ALA A 175 2.81 -11.63 -3.05
CA ALA A 175 3.01 -12.44 -4.25
C ALA A 175 4.22 -11.94 -5.06
N LEU A 176 4.35 -10.63 -5.28
CA LEU A 176 5.49 -10.05 -6.01
C LEU A 176 6.84 -10.35 -5.35
N ILE A 177 6.93 -10.23 -4.02
CA ILE A 177 8.17 -10.51 -3.29
C ILE A 177 8.49 -12.01 -3.33
N LEU A 178 7.48 -12.87 -3.13
CA LEU A 178 7.67 -14.33 -3.21
C LEU A 178 8.07 -14.78 -4.61
N ASP A 179 7.46 -14.20 -5.63
CA ASP A 179 7.76 -14.49 -7.04
C ASP A 179 9.18 -14.07 -7.40
N PHE A 180 9.66 -12.93 -6.88
CA PHE A 180 11.07 -12.54 -7.01
C PHE A 180 12.03 -13.60 -6.42
N TYR A 181 11.75 -14.10 -5.21
CA TYR A 181 12.58 -15.17 -4.62
C TYR A 181 12.48 -16.48 -5.40
N LEU A 182 11.28 -16.81 -5.89
CA LEU A 182 11.07 -17.99 -6.72
C LEU A 182 11.91 -17.92 -7.98
N LEU A 183 11.87 -16.80 -8.70
CA LEU A 183 12.70 -16.57 -9.88
C LEU A 183 14.19 -16.58 -9.57
N HIS A 184 14.62 -15.94 -8.49
CA HIS A 184 16.02 -15.95 -8.08
C HIS A 184 16.51 -17.38 -7.82
N PHE A 185 15.71 -18.18 -7.10
CA PHE A 185 16.02 -19.58 -6.85
C PHE A 185 16.03 -20.39 -8.16
N LEU A 186 14.99 -20.28 -9.00
CA LEU A 186 14.90 -20.98 -10.28
C LEU A 186 16.06 -20.62 -11.23
N GLY A 187 16.46 -19.35 -11.26
CA GLY A 187 17.62 -18.87 -12.03
C GLY A 187 18.91 -19.54 -11.58
N ASN A 188 19.09 -19.76 -10.28
CA ASN A 188 20.26 -20.46 -9.74
C ASN A 188 20.29 -21.96 -10.12
N PHE A 189 19.14 -22.61 -10.32
CA PHE A 189 19.08 -24.03 -10.72
C PHE A 189 19.06 -24.25 -12.23
N ASN A 190 18.54 -23.29 -13.01
CA ASN A 190 18.36 -23.43 -14.45
C ASN A 190 18.82 -22.15 -15.18
N ALA A 191 20.12 -21.89 -15.14
CA ALA A 191 20.75 -20.74 -15.81
C ALA A 191 20.47 -20.70 -17.33
N ASP A 192 20.17 -21.84 -17.96
CA ASP A 192 19.84 -21.91 -19.39
C ASP A 192 18.43 -21.37 -19.73
N LEU A 193 17.50 -21.32 -18.76
CA LEU A 193 16.13 -20.83 -18.98
C LEU A 193 15.99 -19.32 -18.69
N PHE A 194 16.84 -18.80 -17.80
CA PHE A 194 16.87 -17.40 -17.38
C PHE A 194 18.24 -16.85 -17.73
N GLY A 195 18.33 -16.01 -18.77
CA GLY A 195 19.61 -15.42 -19.18
C GLY A 195 20.29 -14.72 -18.01
N THR A 196 21.61 -14.58 -18.04
CA THR A 196 22.36 -13.90 -16.98
C THR A 196 22.59 -12.43 -17.38
N ILE A 197 22.24 -11.48 -16.50
CA ILE A 197 22.76 -10.10 -16.65
C ILE A 197 24.17 -10.10 -16.06
N THR A 198 25.18 -10.34 -16.88
CA THR A 198 26.58 -10.10 -16.48
C THR A 198 26.77 -8.59 -16.29
N LYS A 199 26.78 -8.13 -15.04
CA LYS A 199 27.31 -6.79 -14.71
C LYS A 199 28.85 -6.85 -14.81
N PRO A 200 29.54 -5.77 -15.23
CA PRO A 200 30.98 -5.75 -15.18
C PRO A 200 31.43 -5.75 -13.72
N SER A 201 32.38 -6.64 -13.40
CA SER A 201 33.12 -6.77 -12.13
C SER A 201 32.29 -6.98 -10.84
N GLY A 202 32.20 -8.26 -10.42
CA GLY A 202 32.23 -8.64 -8.99
C GLY A 202 30.92 -8.61 -8.18
N ALA A 203 29.76 -8.39 -8.80
CA ALA A 203 28.46 -8.48 -8.12
C ALA A 203 27.73 -9.79 -8.47
N GLU A 204 26.95 -10.32 -7.53
CA GLU A 204 26.12 -11.53 -7.72
C GLU A 204 25.23 -11.41 -8.97
N GLU A 205 25.18 -12.48 -9.76
CA GLU A 205 24.43 -12.57 -11.01
C GLU A 205 22.93 -12.50 -10.72
N ILE A 206 22.25 -11.52 -11.32
CA ILE A 206 20.79 -11.39 -11.24
C ILE A 206 20.21 -11.99 -12.52
N PRO A 207 19.16 -12.83 -12.44
CA PRO A 207 18.54 -13.41 -13.62
C PRO A 207 17.96 -12.30 -14.52
N ALA A 208 18.38 -12.28 -15.79
CA ALA A 208 17.77 -11.50 -16.84
C ALA A 208 16.38 -12.07 -17.14
N LEU A 209 15.36 -11.20 -17.17
CA LEU A 209 14.04 -11.58 -17.69
C LEU A 209 14.15 -11.80 -19.21
N THR A 210 14.48 -13.01 -19.62
CA THR A 210 14.22 -13.50 -20.97
C THR A 210 12.70 -13.54 -21.20
N THR A 211 12.24 -13.62 -22.45
CA THR A 211 10.80 -13.76 -22.75
C THR A 211 10.18 -14.96 -22.02
N ILE A 212 10.94 -16.06 -21.89
CA ILE A 212 10.54 -17.25 -21.12
C ILE A 212 10.50 -16.92 -19.62
N GLY A 213 11.52 -16.25 -19.08
CA GLY A 213 11.53 -15.83 -17.68
C GLY A 213 10.39 -14.88 -17.32
N LEU A 214 10.01 -13.98 -18.23
CA LEU A 214 8.86 -13.08 -18.06
C LEU A 214 7.52 -13.84 -18.08
N LEU A 215 7.39 -14.86 -18.92
CA LEU A 215 6.20 -15.74 -18.90
C LEU A 215 6.10 -16.53 -17.60
N VAL A 216 7.23 -17.06 -17.11
CA VAL A 216 7.27 -17.77 -15.82
C VAL A 216 6.93 -16.82 -14.68
N PHE A 217 7.48 -15.60 -14.68
CA PHE A 217 7.14 -14.54 -13.72
C PHE A 217 5.63 -14.28 -13.69
N VAL A 218 5.04 -13.94 -14.84
CA VAL A 218 3.60 -13.61 -14.90
C VAL A 218 2.75 -14.81 -14.49
N ALA A 219 3.09 -16.02 -14.94
CA ALA A 219 2.36 -17.24 -14.56
C ALA A 219 2.46 -17.52 -13.05
N ALA A 220 3.66 -17.44 -12.47
CA ALA A 220 3.89 -17.67 -11.06
C ALA A 220 3.22 -16.61 -10.18
N LEU A 221 3.30 -15.33 -10.57
CA LEU A 221 2.60 -14.23 -9.92
C LEU A 221 1.09 -14.48 -9.86
N LEU A 222 0.48 -14.85 -11.00
CA LEU A 222 -0.96 -15.12 -11.07
C LEU A 222 -1.35 -16.31 -10.20
N ILE A 223 -0.54 -17.37 -10.19
CA ILE A 223 -0.77 -18.55 -9.33
C ILE A 223 -0.67 -18.17 -7.85
N LEU A 224 0.38 -17.44 -7.45
CA LEU A 224 0.57 -16.98 -6.06
C LEU A 224 -0.58 -16.06 -5.62
N MET A 225 -1.00 -15.12 -6.47
CA MET A 225 -2.14 -14.26 -6.20
C MET A 225 -3.44 -15.07 -6.05
N PHE A 226 -3.66 -16.07 -6.91
CA PHE A 226 -4.84 -16.94 -6.83
C PHE A 226 -4.86 -17.75 -5.52
N ILE A 227 -3.72 -18.34 -5.14
CA ILE A 227 -3.55 -19.07 -3.89
C ILE A 227 -3.80 -18.14 -2.68
N GLY A 228 -3.15 -16.97 -2.65
CA GLY A 228 -3.29 -16.00 -1.58
C GLY A 228 -4.73 -15.49 -1.43
N TYR A 229 -5.38 -15.19 -2.56
CA TYR A 229 -6.79 -14.81 -2.60
C TYR A 229 -7.68 -15.92 -2.07
N ARG A 230 -7.52 -17.15 -2.57
CA ARG A 230 -8.36 -18.27 -2.15
C ARG A 230 -8.17 -18.54 -0.65
N PHE A 231 -6.95 -18.53 -0.13
CA PHE A 231 -6.70 -18.78 1.29
C PHE A 231 -7.31 -17.68 2.18
N SER A 232 -7.08 -16.41 1.83
CA SER A 232 -7.57 -15.26 2.60
C SER A 232 -9.11 -15.19 2.65
N TYR A 233 -9.80 -15.56 1.57
CA TYR A 233 -11.27 -15.53 1.51
C TYR A 233 -11.96 -16.87 1.88
N SER A 234 -11.30 -18.02 1.68
CA SER A 234 -11.82 -19.37 2.03
C SER A 234 -11.95 -19.58 3.53
N HIS A 235 -10.85 -19.39 4.27
CA HIS A 235 -10.79 -19.74 5.69
C HIS A 235 -11.57 -18.79 6.59
N TRP A 236 -11.83 -17.57 6.11
CA TRP A 236 -12.51 -16.54 6.88
C TRP A 236 -13.97 -16.32 6.46
N GLY A 237 -14.38 -16.82 5.29
CA GLY A 237 -15.79 -16.85 4.88
C GLY A 237 -16.64 -17.77 5.77
N ARG A 238 -16.09 -18.92 6.18
CA ARG A 238 -16.80 -19.89 7.03
C ARG A 238 -17.14 -19.38 8.43
N ARG A 239 -16.36 -18.43 8.99
CA ARG A 239 -16.65 -17.84 10.32
C ARG A 239 -17.82 -16.86 10.33
N LYS A 240 -18.35 -16.45 9.17
CA LYS A 240 -19.54 -15.60 9.09
C LYS A 240 -20.85 -16.39 8.98
N GLU A 241 -20.79 -17.67 8.66
CA GLU A 241 -21.97 -18.54 8.58
C GLU A 241 -22.27 -19.26 9.91
N GLU A 242 -21.36 -19.16 10.89
CA GLU A 242 -21.48 -19.78 12.22
C GLU A 242 -21.86 -18.78 13.34
N LYS A 243 -22.28 -17.56 12.99
CA LYS A 243 -22.84 -16.57 13.94
C LYS A 243 -24.20 -16.10 13.47
#